data_AF-A0A960N738-F1
#
_entry.id   AF-A0A960N738-F1
#
_cell.length_a   1.000
_cell.length_b   1.000
_cell.length_c   1.000
_cell.angle_alpha   90.00
_cell.angle_beta   90.00
_cell.angle_gamma   90.00
#
_symmetry.space_group_name_H-M   'P 1'
#
loop_
_entity.id
_entity.type
_entity.pdbx_description
1 polymer ?
#
loop_
_entity_poly.entity_id
_entity_poly.type
_entity_poly.pdbx_seq_one_letter_code
_entity_poly.pdbx_strand_id
1 'polypeptide(L)'
;RKSVSSIGIVPGPKGLRGGAGVTDLVVSDAKDHVTFTHLAPALPLVVPAAAYSSEQKWDAEPAAPLGVKMTVAGHKLSNERIRVAGLAPGTYQLKIDGKSVGKFPHLTLASKVELQSNAETPQYLQALDVANLNRERNDKAMRPLRDTWGGIKGLRAKHASDPEAFAKAVEPMMAKVSELVALAKDYEERIHLAAQPQARKYELVRVP
;
A
#
# COMPACT_ATOMS: atom_id res chain seq x y z
N ARG A 1 19.14 3.25 3.48
CA ARG A 1 17.86 2.78 2.88
C ARG A 1 16.76 3.68 3.40
N LYS A 2 15.84 4.15 2.54
CA LYS A 2 14.75 5.05 2.96
C LYS A 2 13.59 4.20 3.50
N SER A 3 13.13 4.50 4.70
CA SER A 3 11.87 3.99 5.27
C SER A 3 10.67 4.70 4.64
N VAL A 4 9.50 4.08 4.66
CA VAL A 4 8.21 4.72 4.32
C VAL A 4 7.91 5.83 5.33
N SER A 5 7.94 5.50 6.63
CA SER A 5 7.86 6.50 7.69
C SER A 5 8.62 6.05 8.94
N SER A 6 9.08 7.03 9.73
CA SER A 6 9.76 6.82 10.99
C SER A 6 9.28 7.84 12.03
N ILE A 7 8.20 7.49 12.72
CA ILE A 7 7.59 8.32 13.77
C ILE A 7 8.41 8.18 15.05
N GLY A 8 8.83 9.31 15.63
CA GLY A 8 9.55 9.35 16.89
C GLY A 8 8.87 10.28 17.89
N ILE A 9 8.55 9.79 19.07
CA ILE A 9 8.20 10.59 20.24
C ILE A 9 9.20 10.22 21.33
N VAL A 10 10.00 11.19 21.76
CA VAL A 10 11.14 10.95 22.64
C VAL A 10 11.21 12.00 23.75
N PRO A 11 11.89 11.73 24.87
CA PRO A 11 12.12 12.75 25.89
C PRO A 11 12.88 13.97 25.36
N GLY A 12 12.50 15.13 25.85
CA GLY A 12 13.15 16.41 25.63
C GLY A 12 13.09 17.28 26.90
N PRO A 13 13.64 18.51 26.86
CA PRO A 13 13.80 19.35 28.05
C PRO A 13 12.51 19.73 28.76
N LYS A 14 11.39 19.78 28.03
CA LYS A 14 10.06 20.18 28.54
C LYS A 14 9.03 19.03 28.51
N GLY A 15 9.49 17.78 28.50
CA GLY A 15 8.64 16.59 28.34
C GLY A 15 8.88 15.88 27.03
N LEU A 16 7.92 15.06 26.58
CA LEU A 16 8.06 14.34 25.30
C LEU A 16 7.93 15.32 24.12
N ARG A 17 8.70 15.06 23.06
CA ARG A 17 8.68 15.82 21.80
C ARG A 17 8.49 14.90 20.61
N GLY A 18 7.76 15.37 19.60
CA GLY A 18 7.59 14.71 18.32
C GLY A 18 8.79 14.95 17.39
N GLY A 19 9.09 13.97 16.55
CA GLY A 19 10.03 14.07 15.44
C GLY A 19 9.40 14.72 14.21
N ALA A 20 10.08 14.60 13.06
CA ALA A 20 9.60 15.15 11.81
C ALA A 20 8.22 14.59 11.40
N GLY A 21 7.33 15.49 10.96
CA GLY A 21 5.98 15.14 10.51
C GLY A 21 4.99 14.80 11.63
N VAL A 22 5.37 14.94 12.91
CA VAL A 22 4.45 14.84 14.05
C VAL A 22 3.89 16.23 14.36
N THR A 23 2.57 16.37 14.37
CA THR A 23 1.86 17.58 14.77
C THR A 23 0.86 17.28 15.89
N ASP A 24 0.33 18.33 16.52
CA ASP A 24 -0.76 18.22 17.52
C ASP A 24 -0.45 17.24 18.66
N LEU A 25 0.82 17.16 19.06
CA LEU A 25 1.26 16.26 20.12
C LEU A 25 0.71 16.73 21.46
N VAL A 26 -0.06 15.85 22.10
CA VAL A 26 -0.57 16.01 23.47
C VAL A 26 -0.17 14.78 24.27
N VAL A 27 0.32 15.02 25.49
CA VAL A 27 0.79 13.98 26.41
C VAL A 27 0.19 14.26 27.78
N SER A 28 -0.42 13.25 28.41
CA SER A 28 -0.91 13.37 29.77
C SER A 28 0.23 13.56 30.77
N ASP A 29 -0.03 14.22 31.89
CA ASP A 29 0.97 14.42 32.95
C ASP A 29 1.50 13.10 33.49
N ALA A 30 0.63 12.10 33.61
CA ALA A 30 0.98 10.73 34.02
C ALA A 30 1.74 9.93 32.94
N LYS A 31 1.86 10.44 31.71
CA LYS A 31 2.50 9.79 30.56
C LYS A 31 1.90 8.42 30.23
N ASP A 32 0.63 8.26 30.53
CA ASP A 32 -0.20 7.08 30.26
C ASP A 32 -1.12 7.26 29.05
N HIS A 33 -1.17 8.48 28.49
CA HIS A 33 -1.92 8.79 27.29
C HIS A 33 -1.12 9.76 26.39
N VAL A 34 -0.97 9.41 25.13
CA VAL A 34 -0.31 10.24 24.11
C VAL A 34 -1.17 10.28 22.85
N THR A 35 -1.43 11.47 22.31
CA THR A 35 -2.09 11.65 21.01
C THR A 35 -1.29 12.56 20.12
N PHE A 36 -1.31 12.32 18.81
CA PHE A 36 -0.67 13.18 17.82
C PHE A 36 -1.23 12.91 16.43
N THR A 37 -0.98 13.83 15.51
CA THR A 37 -1.25 13.64 14.09
C THR A 37 0.05 13.37 13.35
N HIS A 38 0.00 12.49 12.35
CA HIS A 38 1.15 12.24 11.48
C HIS A 38 0.72 12.04 10.03
N LEU A 39 1.37 12.77 9.12
CA LEU A 39 1.27 12.57 7.68
C LEU A 39 2.53 11.82 7.20
N ALA A 40 2.34 10.57 6.78
CA ALA A 40 3.42 9.80 6.17
C ALA A 40 3.69 10.31 4.74
N PRO A 41 4.95 10.26 4.25
CA PRO A 41 5.28 10.69 2.89
C PRO A 41 4.85 9.67 1.81
N ALA A 42 4.54 8.44 2.19
CA ALA A 42 4.11 7.36 1.30
C ALA A 42 3.29 6.32 2.08
N LEU A 43 2.57 5.46 1.35
CA LEU A 43 1.89 4.28 1.88
C LEU A 43 2.85 3.07 1.97
N PRO A 44 2.58 2.09 2.84
CA PRO A 44 3.33 0.84 2.86
C PRO A 44 3.10 0.02 1.56
N LEU A 45 4.09 -0.77 1.16
CA LEU A 45 3.99 -1.75 0.09
C LEU A 45 3.16 -2.94 0.57
N VAL A 46 1.97 -3.10 -0.02
CA VAL A 46 1.09 -4.24 0.22
C VAL A 46 0.96 -5.06 -1.05
N VAL A 47 0.97 -6.39 -0.90
CA VAL A 47 0.74 -7.33 -1.99
C VAL A 47 -0.55 -8.11 -1.70
N PRO A 48 -1.53 -8.11 -2.61
CA PRO A 48 -2.77 -8.86 -2.43
C PRO A 48 -2.48 -10.36 -2.32
N ALA A 49 -3.27 -11.08 -1.52
CA ALA A 49 -3.13 -12.52 -1.36
C ALA A 49 -3.35 -13.28 -2.69
N ALA A 50 -4.29 -12.81 -3.51
CA ALA A 50 -4.56 -13.39 -4.83
C ALA A 50 -3.76 -12.69 -5.93
N ALA A 51 -3.17 -13.48 -6.84
CA ALA A 51 -2.42 -12.96 -7.98
C ALA A 51 -3.32 -12.30 -9.05
N TYR A 52 -4.57 -12.74 -9.14
CA TYR A 52 -5.55 -12.32 -10.14
C TYR A 52 -6.84 -11.85 -9.46
N SER A 53 -7.55 -10.92 -10.09
CA SER A 53 -8.90 -10.46 -9.78
C SER A 53 -10.02 -11.37 -10.29
N SER A 54 -9.70 -12.27 -11.21
CA SER A 54 -10.62 -13.31 -11.70
C SER A 54 -10.08 -14.70 -11.39
N GLU A 55 -10.98 -15.66 -11.20
CA GLU A 55 -10.63 -17.08 -11.14
C GLU A 55 -9.91 -17.49 -12.43
N GLN A 56 -8.80 -18.22 -12.27
CA GLN A 56 -8.05 -18.76 -13.41
C GLN A 56 -8.33 -20.24 -13.55
N LYS A 57 -8.20 -20.76 -14.77
CA LYS A 57 -8.36 -22.21 -15.06
C LYS A 57 -7.28 -23.09 -14.43
N TRP A 58 -6.18 -22.51 -13.98
CA TRP A 58 -5.05 -23.20 -13.35
C TRP A 58 -4.78 -22.58 -11.98
N ASP A 59 -4.59 -23.45 -10.98
CA ASP A 59 -4.19 -23.07 -9.63
C ASP A 59 -2.75 -22.56 -9.66
N ALA A 60 -2.58 -21.26 -9.85
CA ALA A 60 -1.32 -20.61 -9.60
C ALA A 60 -1.26 -20.23 -8.12
N GLU A 61 -0.45 -20.93 -7.33
CA GLU A 61 -0.09 -20.44 -6.00
C GLU A 61 0.42 -18.99 -6.11
N PRO A 62 0.00 -18.09 -5.20
CA PRO A 62 0.36 -16.68 -5.30
C PRO A 62 1.85 -16.49 -4.98
N ALA A 63 2.68 -16.43 -6.03
CA ALA A 63 4.13 -16.27 -5.92
C ALA A 63 4.57 -14.93 -5.32
N ALA A 64 3.75 -13.87 -5.43
CA ALA A 64 4.14 -12.53 -5.00
C ALA A 64 4.18 -12.35 -3.46
N PRO A 65 3.15 -12.74 -2.68
CA PRO A 65 3.24 -12.76 -1.21
C PRO A 65 4.41 -13.62 -0.70
N LEU A 66 4.65 -14.77 -1.32
CA LEU A 66 5.79 -15.63 -0.98
C LEU A 66 7.13 -14.91 -1.23
N GLY A 67 7.29 -14.26 -2.39
CA GLY A 67 8.49 -13.48 -2.72
C GLY A 67 8.75 -12.33 -1.74
N VAL A 68 7.71 -11.61 -1.31
CA VAL A 68 7.82 -10.55 -0.28
C VAL A 68 8.32 -11.11 1.04
N LYS A 69 7.80 -12.28 1.45
CA LYS A 69 8.22 -12.97 2.68
C LYS A 69 9.67 -13.42 2.60
N MET A 70 10.07 -14.12 1.53
CA MET A 70 11.42 -14.67 1.35
C MET A 70 12.50 -13.59 1.31
N THR A 71 12.20 -12.44 0.69
CA THR A 71 13.16 -11.33 0.55
C THR A 71 13.17 -10.38 1.74
N VAL A 72 12.20 -10.50 2.64
CA VAL A 72 11.90 -9.56 3.73
C VAL A 72 11.65 -8.14 3.16
N ALA A 73 10.97 -8.07 2.01
CA ALA A 73 10.77 -6.81 1.28
C ALA A 73 10.01 -5.76 2.09
N GLY A 74 9.04 -6.18 2.91
CA GLY A 74 8.32 -5.27 3.82
C GLY A 74 9.28 -4.50 4.74
N HIS A 75 10.20 -5.19 5.39
CA HIS A 75 11.18 -4.55 6.27
C HIS A 75 12.22 -3.72 5.49
N LYS A 76 12.64 -4.18 4.31
CA LYS A 76 13.75 -3.56 3.56
C LYS A 76 13.34 -2.36 2.71
N LEU A 77 12.14 -2.41 2.14
CA LEU A 77 11.63 -1.46 1.14
C LEU A 77 10.42 -0.67 1.64
N SER A 78 9.72 -1.18 2.65
CA SER A 78 8.45 -0.62 3.12
C SER A 78 8.45 -0.31 4.62
N ASN A 79 9.62 -0.16 5.25
CA ASN A 79 9.68 -0.01 6.71
C ASN A 79 8.86 1.19 7.17
N GLU A 80 7.84 0.95 7.98
CA GLU A 80 7.02 1.98 8.62
C GLU A 80 7.06 1.70 10.11
N ARG A 81 7.52 2.67 10.91
CA ARG A 81 7.74 2.42 12.33
C ARG A 81 7.33 3.58 13.21
N ILE A 82 6.92 3.22 14.43
CA ILE A 82 6.69 4.14 15.52
C ILE A 82 7.61 3.81 16.68
N ARG A 83 8.22 4.83 17.26
CA ARG A 83 9.01 4.75 18.49
C ARG A 83 8.50 5.79 19.47
N VAL A 84 8.07 5.35 20.65
CA VAL A 84 7.62 6.23 21.74
C VAL A 84 8.36 5.87 23.01
N ALA A 85 9.27 6.74 23.44
CA ALA A 85 10.09 6.56 24.62
C ALA A 85 9.71 7.56 25.71
N GLY A 86 9.80 7.14 26.98
CA GLY A 86 9.47 7.97 28.15
C GLY A 86 8.01 7.89 28.61
N LEU A 87 7.25 6.90 28.13
CA LEU A 87 5.95 6.52 28.68
C LEU A 87 6.09 5.94 30.09
N ALA A 88 5.04 6.03 30.89
CA ALA A 88 4.97 5.32 32.17
C ALA A 88 5.05 3.79 31.95
N PRO A 89 5.55 3.02 32.94
CA PRO A 89 5.58 1.57 32.82
C PRO A 89 4.18 0.97 32.64
N GLY A 90 4.01 0.18 31.59
CA GLY A 90 2.75 -0.50 31.31
C GLY A 90 2.66 -1.06 29.90
N THR A 91 1.47 -1.56 29.57
CA THR A 91 1.06 -1.95 28.21
C THR A 91 0.15 -0.86 27.65
N TYR A 92 0.30 -0.56 26.37
CA TYR A 92 -0.43 0.50 25.69
C TYR A 92 -1.18 -0.06 24.51
N GLN A 93 -2.45 0.32 24.38
CA GLN A 93 -3.23 0.16 23.18
C GLN A 93 -2.85 1.26 22.19
N LEU A 94 -2.30 0.88 21.04
CA LEU A 94 -2.15 1.78 19.90
C LEU A 94 -3.46 1.81 19.11
N LYS A 95 -3.94 3.01 18.80
CA LYS A 95 -5.03 3.26 17.86
C LYS A 95 -4.58 4.23 16.78
N ILE A 96 -5.11 4.04 15.58
CA ILE A 96 -4.95 4.95 14.44
C ILE A 96 -6.34 5.25 13.90
N ASP A 97 -6.70 6.52 13.82
CA ASP A 97 -8.04 7.01 13.47
C ASP A 97 -9.15 6.34 14.31
N GLY A 98 -8.87 6.15 15.62
CA GLY A 98 -9.78 5.49 16.56
C GLY A 98 -9.82 3.96 16.46
N LYS A 99 -9.26 3.34 15.40
CA LYS A 99 -9.19 1.89 15.25
C LYS A 99 -8.02 1.30 16.03
N SER A 100 -8.29 0.28 16.85
CA SER A 100 -7.26 -0.49 17.55
C SER A 100 -6.36 -1.23 16.54
N VAL A 101 -5.04 -1.05 16.64
CA VAL A 101 -4.07 -1.71 15.75
C VAL A 101 -3.10 -2.62 16.50
N GLY A 102 -3.14 -2.65 17.83
CA GLY A 102 -2.34 -3.57 18.63
C GLY A 102 -2.05 -3.07 20.04
N LYS A 103 -1.57 -3.99 20.90
CA LYS A 103 -1.15 -3.70 22.27
C LYS A 103 0.34 -3.94 22.40
N PHE A 104 1.06 -3.00 22.98
CA PHE A 104 2.51 -3.03 23.07
C PHE A 104 2.98 -2.59 24.46
N PRO A 105 3.93 -3.33 25.09
CA PRO A 105 4.64 -2.83 26.25
C PRO A 105 5.36 -1.51 25.93
N HIS A 106 5.45 -0.62 26.93
CA HIS A 106 6.19 0.63 26.81
C HIS A 106 7.65 0.43 26.37
N LEU A 107 8.31 -0.67 26.77
CA LEU A 107 9.67 -1.01 26.33
C LEU A 107 9.73 -1.35 24.83
N THR A 108 8.73 -2.04 24.30
CA THR A 108 8.62 -2.35 22.87
C THR A 108 8.43 -1.06 22.07
N LEU A 109 7.55 -0.17 22.54
CA LEU A 109 7.36 1.16 21.95
C LEU A 109 8.64 2.01 22.02
N ALA A 110 9.39 1.93 23.12
CA ALA A 110 10.64 2.67 23.29
C ALA A 110 11.77 2.16 22.38
N SER A 111 11.74 0.88 22.00
CA SER A 111 12.64 0.29 20.99
C SER A 111 12.18 0.67 19.59
N LYS A 112 11.05 0.11 19.14
CA LYS A 112 10.29 0.43 17.92
C LYS A 112 9.17 -0.60 17.75
N VAL A 113 8.08 -0.18 17.11
CA VAL A 113 7.04 -1.07 16.56
C VAL A 113 6.99 -0.84 15.05
N GLU A 114 6.97 -1.93 14.28
CA GLU A 114 6.81 -1.89 12.82
C GLU A 114 5.34 -2.04 12.45
N LEU A 115 4.85 -1.18 11.55
CA LEU A 115 3.44 -1.04 11.20
C LEU A 115 3.14 -1.50 9.77
N GLN A 116 4.14 -1.60 8.90
CA GLN A 116 3.93 -1.81 7.46
C GLN A 116 3.22 -3.12 7.08
N SER A 117 3.23 -4.11 7.98
CA SER A 117 2.59 -5.42 7.76
C SER A 117 1.36 -5.61 8.65
N ASN A 118 0.93 -4.56 9.34
CA ASN A 118 -0.22 -4.61 10.23
C ASN A 118 -1.50 -4.31 9.44
N ALA A 119 -2.23 -5.39 9.12
CA ALA A 119 -3.47 -5.35 8.35
C ALA A 119 -4.59 -4.52 9.01
N GLU A 120 -4.47 -4.21 10.30
CA GLU A 120 -5.45 -3.40 11.00
C GLU A 120 -5.27 -1.91 10.79
N THR A 121 -4.11 -1.46 10.30
CA THR A 121 -3.83 -0.03 10.16
C THR A 121 -4.60 0.58 8.97
N PRO A 122 -5.17 1.80 9.11
CA PRO A 122 -5.85 2.47 8.00
C PRO A 122 -4.98 2.64 6.75
N GLN A 123 -3.70 2.96 6.93
CA GLN A 123 -2.75 3.11 5.81
C GLN A 123 -2.43 1.78 5.11
N TYR A 124 -2.43 0.65 5.82
CA TYR A 124 -2.31 -0.66 5.18
C TYR A 124 -3.54 -0.98 4.33
N LEU A 125 -4.73 -0.73 4.87
CA LEU A 125 -5.99 -0.96 4.14
C LEU A 125 -6.07 -0.08 2.89
N GLN A 126 -5.69 1.20 3.01
CA GLN A 126 -5.56 2.10 1.87
C GLN A 126 -4.56 1.58 0.81
N ALA A 127 -3.40 1.08 1.25
CA ALA A 127 -2.41 0.48 0.34
C ALA A 127 -2.92 -0.81 -0.32
N LEU A 128 -3.71 -1.62 0.40
CA LEU A 128 -4.34 -2.82 -0.13
C LEU A 128 -5.37 -2.47 -1.22
N ASP A 129 -6.14 -1.39 -1.03
CA ASP A 129 -7.08 -0.90 -2.04
C ASP A 129 -6.37 -0.46 -3.32
N VAL A 130 -5.27 0.28 -3.19
CA VAL A 130 -4.39 0.64 -4.32
C VAL A 130 -3.88 -0.61 -5.04
N ALA A 131 -3.41 -1.61 -4.28
CA ALA A 131 -2.88 -2.84 -4.84
C ALA A 131 -3.98 -3.67 -5.55
N ASN A 132 -5.20 -3.66 -5.02
CA ASN A 132 -6.36 -4.29 -5.63
C ASN A 132 -6.80 -3.59 -6.92
N LEU A 133 -6.81 -2.25 -6.96
CA LEU A 133 -7.08 -1.50 -8.20
C LEU A 133 -6.03 -1.83 -9.28
N ASN A 134 -4.75 -1.92 -8.91
CA ASN A 134 -3.71 -2.29 -9.87
C ASN A 134 -3.83 -3.75 -10.33
N ARG A 135 -4.24 -4.67 -9.45
CA ARG A 135 -4.55 -6.05 -9.82
C ARG A 135 -5.71 -6.12 -10.82
N GLU A 136 -6.78 -5.35 -10.59
CA GLU A 136 -7.89 -5.24 -11.52
C GLU A 136 -7.48 -4.62 -12.87
N ARG A 137 -6.69 -3.54 -12.85
CA ARG A 137 -6.11 -2.93 -14.06
C ARG A 137 -5.36 -3.94 -14.90
N ASN A 138 -4.51 -4.75 -14.26
CA ASN A 138 -3.74 -5.77 -14.96
C ASN A 138 -4.64 -6.81 -15.63
N ASP A 139 -5.70 -7.21 -14.95
CA ASP A 139 -6.59 -8.27 -15.40
C ASP A 139 -7.59 -7.82 -16.46
N LYS A 140 -8.21 -6.66 -16.27
CA LYS A 140 -9.31 -6.18 -17.09
C LYS A 140 -8.85 -5.30 -18.26
N ALA A 141 -7.69 -4.65 -18.13
CA ALA A 141 -7.16 -3.77 -19.18
C ALA A 141 -5.86 -4.31 -19.79
N MET A 142 -4.81 -4.49 -18.98
CA MET A 142 -3.46 -4.76 -19.52
C MET A 142 -3.33 -6.14 -20.17
N ARG A 143 -3.88 -7.18 -19.56
CA ARG A 143 -3.82 -8.54 -20.12
C ARG A 143 -4.62 -8.65 -21.43
N PRO A 144 -5.90 -8.22 -21.50
CA PRO A 144 -6.61 -8.17 -22.77
C PRO A 144 -5.92 -7.30 -23.82
N LEU A 145 -5.27 -6.20 -23.41
CA LEU A 145 -4.52 -5.33 -24.33
C LEU A 145 -3.34 -6.09 -24.94
N ARG A 146 -2.56 -6.78 -24.11
CA ARG A 146 -1.44 -7.61 -24.57
C ARG A 146 -1.92 -8.73 -25.49
N ASP A 147 -3.01 -9.39 -25.14
CA ASP A 147 -3.57 -10.49 -25.92
C ASP A 147 -4.10 -9.97 -27.28
N THR A 148 -4.71 -8.78 -27.30
CA THR A 148 -5.14 -8.08 -28.53
C THR A 148 -3.96 -7.77 -29.44
N TRP A 149 -2.87 -7.21 -28.90
CA TRP A 149 -1.64 -6.98 -29.66
C TRP A 149 -1.00 -8.27 -30.19
N GLY A 150 -1.09 -9.37 -29.42
CA GLY A 150 -0.71 -10.70 -29.90
C GLY A 150 -1.51 -11.13 -31.12
N GLY A 151 -2.83 -10.91 -31.10
CA GLY A 151 -3.71 -11.15 -32.24
C GLY A 151 -3.36 -10.29 -33.47
N ILE A 152 -3.10 -9.00 -33.28
CA ILE A 152 -2.67 -8.08 -34.35
C ILE A 152 -1.37 -8.58 -35.00
N LYS A 153 -0.40 -9.03 -34.19
CA LYS A 153 0.84 -9.63 -34.70
C LYS A 153 0.57 -10.87 -35.56
N GLY A 154 -0.39 -11.72 -35.15
CA GLY A 154 -0.83 -12.87 -35.92
C GLY A 154 -1.47 -12.48 -37.27
N LEU A 155 -2.36 -11.48 -37.27
CA LEU A 155 -2.96 -10.95 -38.51
C LEU A 155 -1.91 -10.37 -39.46
N ARG A 156 -0.92 -9.64 -38.91
CA ARG A 156 0.18 -9.08 -39.71
C ARG A 156 0.99 -10.17 -40.40
N ALA A 157 1.24 -11.29 -39.73
CA ALA A 157 1.90 -12.44 -40.34
C ALA A 157 1.02 -13.09 -41.43
N LYS A 158 -0.29 -13.23 -41.18
CA LYS A 158 -1.25 -13.84 -42.12
C LYS A 158 -1.42 -13.03 -43.41
N HIS A 159 -1.42 -11.71 -43.31
CA HIS A 159 -1.66 -10.78 -44.43
C HIS A 159 -0.37 -10.06 -44.88
N ALA A 160 0.79 -10.71 -44.74
CA ALA A 160 2.09 -10.09 -45.01
C ALA A 160 2.25 -9.57 -46.45
N SER A 161 1.60 -10.20 -47.42
CA SER A 161 1.60 -9.81 -48.84
C SER A 161 0.37 -8.99 -49.26
N ASP A 162 -0.56 -8.72 -48.34
CA ASP A 162 -1.82 -8.04 -48.63
C ASP A 162 -2.11 -6.96 -47.56
N PRO A 163 -1.53 -5.75 -47.74
CA PRO A 163 -1.69 -4.65 -46.79
C PRO A 163 -3.14 -4.18 -46.62
N GLU A 164 -3.98 -4.27 -47.66
CA GLU A 164 -5.37 -3.85 -47.60
C GLU A 164 -6.21 -4.82 -46.77
N ALA A 165 -6.02 -6.13 -46.96
CA ALA A 165 -6.65 -7.13 -46.11
C ALA A 165 -6.20 -7.03 -44.65
N PHE A 166 -4.93 -6.70 -44.39
CA PHE A 166 -4.45 -6.42 -43.04
C PHE A 166 -5.15 -5.20 -42.43
N ALA A 167 -5.22 -4.08 -43.16
CA ALA A 167 -5.84 -2.84 -42.69
C ALA A 167 -7.31 -3.06 -42.30
N LYS A 168 -8.06 -3.79 -43.14
CA LYS A 168 -9.46 -4.14 -42.85
C LYS A 168 -9.60 -5.08 -41.66
N ALA A 169 -8.70 -6.05 -41.50
CA ALA A 169 -8.75 -7.03 -40.41
C ALA A 169 -8.35 -6.42 -39.05
N VAL A 170 -7.45 -5.43 -39.04
CA VAL A 170 -6.93 -4.81 -37.81
C VAL A 170 -7.85 -3.72 -37.25
N GLU A 171 -8.68 -3.10 -38.08
CA GLU A 171 -9.60 -2.02 -37.71
C GLU A 171 -10.41 -2.31 -36.42
N PRO A 172 -11.16 -3.43 -36.30
CA PRO A 172 -11.89 -3.73 -35.07
C PRO A 172 -10.98 -4.00 -33.87
N MET A 173 -9.76 -4.51 -34.10
CA MET A 173 -8.79 -4.72 -33.01
C MET A 173 -8.24 -3.39 -32.51
N MET A 174 -8.02 -2.41 -33.39
CA MET A 174 -7.56 -1.08 -32.99
C MET A 174 -8.61 -0.32 -32.19
N ALA A 175 -9.90 -0.48 -32.51
CA ALA A 175 -10.99 0.01 -31.67
C ALA A 175 -10.92 -0.60 -30.26
N LYS A 176 -10.73 -1.93 -30.18
CA LYS A 176 -10.55 -2.63 -28.89
C LYS A 176 -9.32 -2.15 -28.12
N VAL A 177 -8.20 -1.92 -28.80
CA VAL A 177 -6.98 -1.34 -28.19
C VAL A 177 -7.30 0.02 -27.58
N SER A 178 -8.01 0.90 -28.30
CA SER A 178 -8.38 2.22 -27.80
C SER A 178 -9.24 2.14 -26.53
N GLU A 179 -10.25 1.27 -26.51
CA GLU A 179 -11.08 1.00 -25.32
C GLU A 179 -10.25 0.55 -24.12
N LEU A 180 -9.34 -0.41 -24.33
CA LEU A 180 -8.52 -0.98 -23.26
C LEU A 180 -7.48 0.01 -22.73
N VAL A 181 -6.93 0.88 -23.59
CA VAL A 181 -6.04 1.97 -23.18
C VAL A 181 -6.80 3.00 -22.35
N ALA A 182 -8.02 3.38 -22.76
CA ALA A 182 -8.85 4.29 -21.98
C ALA A 182 -9.21 3.70 -20.61
N LEU A 183 -9.56 2.40 -20.56
CA LEU A 183 -9.82 1.69 -19.30
C LEU A 183 -8.58 1.62 -18.40
N ALA A 184 -7.39 1.35 -18.96
CA ALA A 184 -6.14 1.34 -18.20
C ALA A 184 -5.86 2.72 -17.56
N LYS A 185 -6.16 3.79 -18.28
CA LYS A 185 -6.01 5.17 -17.81
C LYS A 185 -6.99 5.51 -16.67
N ASP A 186 -8.26 5.11 -16.78
CA ASP A 186 -9.24 5.26 -15.68
C ASP A 186 -8.74 4.61 -14.39
N TYR A 187 -8.24 3.37 -14.50
CA TYR A 187 -7.65 2.68 -13.36
C TYR A 187 -6.43 3.42 -12.78
N GLU A 188 -5.54 3.96 -13.63
CA GLU A 188 -4.40 4.75 -13.18
C GLU A 188 -4.82 5.99 -12.40
N GLU A 189 -5.82 6.73 -12.89
CA GLU A 189 -6.35 7.91 -12.20
C GLU A 189 -6.91 7.55 -10.82
N ARG A 190 -7.68 6.46 -10.73
CA ARG A 190 -8.22 5.94 -9.45
C ARG A 190 -7.12 5.47 -8.50
N ILE A 191 -6.09 4.81 -9.02
CA ILE A 191 -4.91 4.39 -8.26
C ILE A 191 -4.19 5.63 -7.70
N HIS A 192 -3.96 6.65 -8.51
CA HIS A 192 -3.27 7.87 -8.09
C HIS A 192 -4.04 8.64 -7.02
N LEU A 193 -5.38 8.67 -7.11
CA LEU A 193 -6.23 9.27 -6.10
C LEU A 193 -6.17 8.48 -4.78
N ALA A 194 -6.32 7.15 -4.84
CA ALA A 194 -6.28 6.28 -3.67
C ALA A 194 -4.90 6.22 -3.00
N ALA A 195 -3.82 6.43 -3.76
CA ALA A 195 -2.44 6.34 -3.26
C ALA A 195 -1.96 7.57 -2.47
N GLN A 196 -2.75 8.65 -2.41
CA GLN A 196 -2.36 9.86 -1.67
C GLN A 196 -2.35 9.60 -0.16
N PRO A 197 -1.20 9.70 0.53
CA PRO A 197 -1.15 9.55 1.98
C PRO A 197 -2.02 10.61 2.67
N GLN A 198 -2.72 10.18 3.71
CA GLN A 198 -3.56 11.07 4.52
C GLN A 198 -2.93 11.29 5.88
N ALA A 199 -3.19 12.44 6.50
CA ALA A 199 -2.83 12.67 7.88
C ALA A 199 -3.69 11.77 8.77
N ARG A 200 -3.04 10.99 9.65
CA ARG A 200 -3.69 10.02 10.53
C ARG A 200 -3.53 10.45 11.98
N LYS A 201 -4.57 10.26 12.78
CA LYS A 201 -4.54 10.52 14.23
C LYS A 201 -4.08 9.26 14.96
N TYR A 202 -3.00 9.39 15.71
CA TYR A 202 -2.44 8.32 16.54
C TYR A 202 -2.80 8.56 18.00
N GLU A 203 -3.11 7.48 18.70
CA GLU A 203 -3.44 7.47 20.12
C GLU A 203 -2.80 6.26 20.80
N LEU A 204 -2.08 6.50 21.89
CA LEU A 204 -1.52 5.48 22.76
C LEU A 204 -2.15 5.63 24.14
N VAL A 205 -2.95 4.67 24.56
CA VAL A 205 -3.60 4.65 25.88
C VAL A 205 -3.09 3.47 26.68
N ARG A 206 -2.60 3.71 27.88
CA ARG A 206 -2.23 2.64 28.81
C ARG A 206 -3.47 1.81 29.13
N VAL A 207 -3.35 0.49 28.99
CA VAL A 207 -4.39 -0.43 29.44
C VAL A 207 -4.14 -0.81 30.90
N PRO A 208 -5.20 -1.06 31.69
CA PRO A 208 -5.10 -1.56 33.06
C PRO A 208 -4.28 -2.84 33.15
#